data_AF-A0A358FYW4-F1
#
_entry.id   AF-A0A358FYW4-F1
#
_cell.length_a   1.000
_cell.length_b   1.000
_cell.length_c   1.000
_cell.angle_alpha   90.00
_cell.angle_beta   90.00
_cell.angle_gamma   90.00
#
_symmetry.space_group_name_H-M   'P 1'
#
loop_
_entity.id
_entity.type
_entity.pdbx_description
1 polymer ?
#
loop_
_entity_poly.entity_id
_entity_poly.type
_entity_poly.pdbx_seq_one_letter_code
_entity_poly.pdbx_strand_id
1 'polypeptide(L)'
;MLFWYAATAVLVIHYVFSDPHFDYRMLIVGSTVPVIGDITGGWLSALNSITIAVAALIGVMAITIGRRLSRRFLLGLPIGFLLHSVFGASWATNDVFWWPFGGIDLSGSDAAITTRGITPLVLEIAGVGLTVWIVKRNQLQSWEQLRSWSRDGKLTFQ
;
A
#
# COMPACT_ATOMS: atom_id res chain seq x y z
N MET A 1 -0.27 -0.81 11.71
CA MET A 1 0.13 -1.46 10.44
C MET A 1 0.42 -0.46 9.33
N LEU A 2 0.18 0.84 9.55
CA LEU A 2 0.33 1.86 8.51
C LEU A 2 1.79 1.99 8.06
N PHE A 3 2.71 2.15 9.03
CA PHE A 3 4.13 2.32 8.75
C PHE A 3 4.74 1.04 8.18
N TRP A 4 4.27 -0.12 8.65
CA TRP A 4 4.69 -1.41 8.09
C TRP A 4 4.40 -1.46 6.58
N TYR A 5 3.15 -1.26 6.16
CA TYR A 5 2.77 -1.34 4.76
C TYR A 5 3.45 -0.28 3.90
N ALA A 6 3.50 0.97 4.36
CA ALA A 6 4.13 2.05 3.62
C ALA A 6 5.64 1.81 3.41
N ALA A 7 6.36 1.49 4.48
CA ALA A 7 7.82 1.32 4.42
C ALA A 7 8.21 0.08 3.60
N THR A 8 7.54 -1.06 3.84
CA THR A 8 7.84 -2.29 3.08
C THR A 8 7.49 -2.16 1.61
N ALA A 9 6.39 -1.49 1.26
CA ALA A 9 6.06 -1.22 -0.14
C ALA A 9 7.13 -0.37 -0.83
N VAL A 10 7.56 0.72 -0.19
CA VAL A 10 8.64 1.57 -0.70
C VAL A 10 9.93 0.78 -0.91
N LEU A 11 10.34 -0.04 0.07
CA LEU A 11 11.56 -0.83 -0.02
C LEU A 11 11.49 -1.88 -1.13
N VAL A 12 10.39 -2.63 -1.20
CA VAL A 12 10.20 -3.65 -2.24
C VAL A 12 10.25 -3.02 -3.62
N ILE A 13 9.54 -1.92 -3.85
CA ILE A 13 9.58 -1.24 -5.15
C ILE A 13 10.97 -0.70 -5.46
N HIS A 14 11.64 -0.10 -4.48
CA HIS A 14 12.99 0.41 -4.68
C HIS A 14 13.96 -0.69 -5.14
N TYR A 15 13.97 -1.83 -4.43
CA TYR A 15 14.90 -2.92 -4.72
C TYR A 15 14.50 -3.79 -5.93
N VAL A 16 13.21 -3.86 -6.28
CA VAL A 16 12.73 -4.71 -7.39
C VAL A 16 12.63 -3.96 -8.72
N PHE A 17 12.08 -2.74 -8.74
CA PHE A 17 11.83 -2.03 -9.98
C PHE A 17 12.98 -1.15 -10.44
N SER A 18 13.92 -0.80 -9.54
CA SER A 18 15.14 -0.02 -9.81
C SER A 18 14.94 1.22 -10.72
N ASP A 19 13.74 1.81 -10.74
CA ASP A 19 13.41 2.97 -11.56
C ASP A 19 13.64 4.26 -10.74
N PRO A 20 14.64 5.08 -11.10
CA PRO A 20 14.95 6.32 -10.36
C PRO A 20 13.84 7.37 -10.42
N HIS A 21 12.88 7.21 -11.33
CA HIS A 21 11.81 8.17 -11.58
C HIS A 21 10.45 7.68 -11.08
N PHE A 22 10.42 6.57 -10.34
CA PHE A 22 9.18 6.08 -9.73
C PHE A 22 8.69 7.08 -8.68
N ASP A 23 7.39 7.40 -8.72
CA ASP A 23 6.74 8.28 -7.74
C ASP A 23 6.12 7.42 -6.63
N TYR A 24 6.70 7.49 -5.43
CA TYR A 24 6.32 6.66 -4.30
C TYR A 24 5.02 7.12 -3.62
N ARG A 25 4.46 8.27 -3.96
CA ARG A 25 3.28 8.82 -3.26
C ARG A 25 2.04 7.97 -3.47
N MET A 26 1.69 7.67 -4.72
CA MET A 26 0.53 6.82 -5.02
C MET A 26 0.75 5.37 -4.55
N LEU A 27 2.00 4.91 -4.51
CA LEU A 27 2.34 3.62 -3.91
C LEU A 27 2.02 3.59 -2.41
N ILE A 28 2.47 4.60 -1.66
CA ILE A 28 2.19 4.72 -0.23
C ILE A 28 0.69 4.79 0.00
N VAL A 29 -0.03 5.62 -0.77
CA VAL A 29 -1.50 5.71 -0.68
C VAL A 29 -2.13 4.35 -0.95
N GLY A 30 -1.77 3.68 -2.04
CA GLY A 30 -2.33 2.37 -2.39
C GLY A 30 -2.04 1.30 -1.34
N SER A 31 -0.86 1.34 -0.73
CA SER A 31 -0.46 0.39 0.32
C SER A 31 -1.10 0.65 1.68
N THR A 32 -1.58 1.88 1.93
CA THR A 32 -2.13 2.27 3.24
C THR A 32 -3.65 2.39 3.26
N VAL A 33 -4.30 2.67 2.12
CA VAL A 33 -5.77 2.73 2.03
C VAL A 33 -6.45 1.45 2.56
N PRO A 34 -5.99 0.22 2.26
CA PRO A 34 -6.67 -0.97 2.76
C PRO A 34 -6.58 -1.17 4.28
N VAL A 35 -5.68 -0.44 4.98
CA VAL A 35 -5.66 -0.40 6.46
C VAL A 35 -7.00 0.07 7.04
N ILE A 36 -7.76 0.88 6.29
CA ILE A 36 -9.12 1.25 6.68
C ILE A 36 -9.99 -0.01 6.84
N GLY A 37 -9.94 -0.92 5.86
CA GLY A 37 -10.66 -2.20 5.91
C GLY A 37 -10.15 -3.11 7.02
N ASP A 38 -8.84 -3.09 7.29
CA ASP A 38 -8.24 -3.86 8.38
C ASP A 38 -8.69 -3.41 9.78
N ILE A 39 -8.92 -2.11 9.99
CA ILE A 39 -9.33 -1.55 11.29
C ILE A 39 -10.85 -1.64 11.47
N THR A 40 -11.61 -1.32 10.43
CA THR A 40 -13.08 -1.19 10.51
C THR A 40 -13.80 -2.52 10.37
N GLY A 41 -13.24 -3.46 9.60
CA GLY A 41 -13.90 -4.73 9.31
C GLY A 41 -15.13 -4.59 8.41
N GLY A 42 -15.94 -5.66 8.35
CA GLY A 42 -17.20 -5.68 7.62
C GLY A 42 -17.02 -5.48 6.11
N TRP A 43 -17.90 -4.69 5.48
CA TRP A 43 -17.86 -4.49 4.02
C TRP A 43 -16.57 -3.78 3.55
N LEU A 44 -15.94 -2.98 4.41
CA LEU A 44 -14.69 -2.28 4.09
C LEU A 44 -13.49 -3.24 4.00
N SER A 45 -13.60 -4.45 4.56
CA SER A 45 -12.59 -5.50 4.37
C SER A 45 -12.43 -5.90 2.90
N ALA A 46 -13.40 -5.56 2.03
CA ALA A 46 -13.28 -5.70 0.58
C ALA A 46 -12.05 -4.96 0.02
N LEU A 47 -11.55 -3.90 0.67
CA LEU A 47 -10.33 -3.20 0.25
C LEU A 47 -9.08 -4.10 0.21
N ASN A 48 -9.09 -5.21 0.96
CA ASN A 48 -8.03 -6.22 0.94
C ASN A 48 -8.15 -7.23 -0.20
N SER A 49 -9.23 -7.17 -0.99
CA SER A 49 -9.47 -8.09 -2.09
C SER A 49 -8.55 -7.83 -3.28
N ILE A 50 -8.06 -8.91 -3.90
CA ILE A 50 -7.33 -8.82 -5.16
C ILE A 50 -8.22 -8.25 -6.28
N THR A 51 -9.53 -8.50 -6.23
CA THR A 51 -10.48 -7.95 -7.19
C THR A 51 -10.53 -6.43 -7.13
N ILE A 52 -10.48 -5.85 -5.92
CA ILE A 52 -10.41 -4.39 -5.76
C ILE A 52 -9.09 -3.84 -6.29
N ALA A 53 -7.97 -4.52 -6.07
CA ALA A 53 -6.69 -4.12 -6.65
C ALA A 53 -6.71 -4.14 -8.18
N VAL A 54 -7.29 -5.18 -8.79
CA VAL A 54 -7.46 -5.29 -10.25
C VAL A 54 -8.45 -4.23 -10.77
N ALA A 55 -9.56 -3.99 -10.06
CA ALA A 55 -10.51 -2.95 -10.42
C ALA A 55 -9.87 -1.55 -10.38
N ALA A 56 -9.03 -1.27 -9.36
CA ALA A 56 -8.24 -0.05 -9.28
C ALA A 56 -7.28 0.08 -10.47
N LEU A 57 -6.62 -1.02 -10.86
CA LEU A 57 -5.75 -1.05 -12.03
C LEU A 57 -6.53 -0.72 -13.33
N ILE A 58 -7.67 -1.37 -13.55
CA ILE A 58 -8.55 -1.12 -14.69
C ILE A 58 -9.01 0.34 -14.69
N GLY A 59 -9.44 0.86 -13.54
CA GLY A 59 -9.85 2.24 -13.37
C GLY A 59 -8.74 3.22 -13.73
N VAL A 60 -7.52 3.00 -13.24
CA VAL A 60 -6.33 3.81 -13.59
C VAL A 60 -6.06 3.77 -15.10
N MET A 61 -6.15 2.61 -15.73
CA MET A 61 -5.94 2.49 -17.17
C MET A 61 -7.01 3.24 -17.97
N ALA A 62 -8.28 3.13 -17.56
CA ALA A 62 -9.42 3.78 -18.22
C ALA A 62 -9.35 5.32 -18.11
N ILE A 63 -9.06 5.88 -16.92
CA ILE A 63 -9.02 7.33 -16.73
C ILE A 63 -7.77 8.00 -17.32
N THR A 64 -6.74 7.21 -17.66
CA THR A 64 -5.46 7.71 -18.20
C THR A 64 -5.25 7.39 -19.68
N ILE A 65 -6.32 7.12 -20.43
CA ILE A 65 -6.24 6.97 -21.89
C ILE A 65 -5.62 8.24 -22.50
N GLY A 66 -4.55 8.07 -23.29
CA GLY A 66 -3.79 9.18 -23.88
C GLY A 66 -2.90 9.99 -22.92
N ARG A 67 -2.89 9.68 -21.60
CA ARG A 67 -2.18 10.48 -20.57
C ARG A 67 -1.04 9.69 -19.91
N ARG A 68 0.07 9.51 -20.64
CA ARG A 68 1.20 8.66 -20.22
C ARG A 68 1.80 9.05 -18.85
N LEU A 69 1.98 10.34 -18.58
CA LEU A 69 2.53 10.82 -17.29
C LEU A 69 1.59 10.52 -16.12
N SER A 70 0.29 10.83 -16.25
CA SER A 70 -0.71 10.54 -15.23
C SER A 70 -0.82 9.04 -14.96
N ARG A 71 -0.72 8.21 -16.02
CA ARG A 71 -0.70 6.75 -15.88
C ARG A 71 0.48 6.30 -15.03
N ARG A 72 1.69 6.76 -15.33
CA ARG A 72 2.90 6.40 -14.57
C ARG A 72 2.75 6.73 -13.09
N PHE A 73 2.21 7.91 -12.78
CA PHE A 73 1.94 8.33 -11.41
C PHE A 73 0.88 7.46 -10.72
N LEU A 74 -0.28 7.30 -11.36
CA LEU A 74 -1.43 6.60 -10.76
C LEU A 74 -1.23 5.09 -10.67
N LEU A 75 -0.35 4.49 -11.47
CA LEU A 75 -0.03 3.07 -11.38
C LEU A 75 0.59 2.67 -10.03
N GLY A 76 1.18 3.61 -9.29
CA GLY A 76 1.59 3.34 -7.92
C GLY A 76 0.43 2.87 -7.04
N LEU A 77 -0.79 3.36 -7.26
CA LEU A 77 -1.97 3.03 -6.47
C LEU A 77 -2.33 1.52 -6.53
N PRO A 78 -2.63 0.91 -7.69
CA PRO A 78 -2.92 -0.51 -7.75
C PRO A 78 -1.74 -1.39 -7.35
N ILE A 79 -0.50 -0.96 -7.60
CA ILE A 79 0.70 -1.66 -7.12
C ILE A 79 0.72 -1.69 -5.58
N GLY A 80 0.39 -0.57 -4.93
CA GLY A 80 0.29 -0.48 -3.48
C GLY A 80 -0.78 -1.41 -2.91
N PHE A 81 -1.96 -1.48 -3.55
CA PHE A 81 -3.02 -2.42 -3.14
C PHE A 81 -2.56 -3.89 -3.23
N LEU A 82 -1.89 -4.27 -4.32
CA LEU A 82 -1.35 -5.62 -4.47
C LEU A 82 -0.29 -5.93 -3.39
N LEU A 83 0.60 -4.99 -3.09
CA LEU A 83 1.60 -5.17 -2.03
C LEU A 83 0.96 -5.25 -0.64
N HIS A 84 -0.07 -4.45 -0.37
CA HIS A 84 -0.84 -4.56 0.87
C HIS A 84 -1.44 -5.96 1.02
N SER A 85 -2.10 -6.45 -0.04
CA SER A 85 -2.66 -7.80 -0.10
C SER A 85 -1.61 -8.88 0.22
N VAL A 86 -0.38 -8.69 -0.28
CA VAL A 86 0.76 -9.58 -0.04
C VAL A 86 1.23 -9.53 1.42
N PHE A 87 1.56 -8.34 1.93
CA PHE A 87 2.08 -8.19 3.28
C PHE A 87 1.04 -8.48 4.37
N GLY A 88 -0.23 -8.26 4.05
CA GLY A 88 -1.36 -8.53 4.93
C GLY A 88 -1.81 -10.00 4.89
N ALA A 89 -1.20 -10.82 4.02
CA ALA A 89 -1.54 -12.21 3.76
C ALA A 89 -3.03 -12.41 3.48
N SER A 90 -3.66 -11.48 2.75
CA SER A 90 -5.10 -11.52 2.46
C SER A 90 -5.54 -12.81 1.78
N TRP A 91 -4.65 -13.47 1.01
CA TRP A 91 -4.88 -14.79 0.41
C TRP A 91 -5.17 -15.91 1.43
N ALA A 92 -4.87 -15.71 2.72
CA ALA A 92 -5.17 -16.68 3.76
C ALA A 92 -6.67 -16.73 4.09
N THR A 93 -7.44 -15.71 3.70
CA THR A 93 -8.90 -15.63 3.89
C THR A 93 -9.58 -15.59 2.53
N ASN A 94 -10.08 -16.73 2.06
CA ASN A 94 -10.61 -16.90 0.71
C ASN A 94 -11.74 -15.91 0.38
N ASP A 95 -12.68 -15.74 1.32
CA ASP A 95 -13.87 -14.88 1.15
C ASP A 95 -13.49 -13.41 0.93
N VAL A 96 -12.48 -12.91 1.67
CA VAL A 96 -11.98 -11.54 1.54
C VAL A 96 -11.12 -11.39 0.29
N PHE A 97 -10.22 -12.35 0.04
CA PHE A 97 -9.30 -12.28 -1.09
C PHE A 97 -10.06 -12.23 -2.42
N TRP A 98 -11.03 -13.13 -2.62
CA TRP A 98 -11.80 -13.25 -3.87
C TRP A 98 -13.07 -12.41 -3.91
N TRP A 99 -13.37 -11.61 -2.88
CA TRP A 99 -14.57 -10.77 -2.87
C TRP A 99 -14.71 -9.97 -4.18
N PRO A 100 -15.90 -9.90 -4.80
CA PRO A 100 -17.19 -10.45 -4.37
C PRO A 100 -17.47 -11.89 -4.84
N PHE A 101 -16.53 -12.55 -5.51
CA PHE A 101 -16.74 -13.89 -6.10
C PHE A 101 -16.70 -15.03 -5.08
N GLY A 102 -16.00 -14.85 -3.96
CA GLY A 102 -15.95 -15.81 -2.85
C GLY A 102 -17.18 -15.77 -1.92
N GLY A 103 -18.03 -14.75 -2.06
CA GLY A 103 -19.15 -14.46 -1.16
C GLY A 103 -19.35 -12.96 -0.99
N ILE A 104 -20.56 -12.54 -0.67
CA ILE A 104 -20.89 -11.11 -0.47
C ILE A 104 -20.77 -10.70 1.00
N ASP A 105 -21.05 -11.64 1.91
CA ASP A 105 -21.00 -11.39 3.34
C ASP A 105 -19.56 -11.43 3.86
N LEU A 106 -19.12 -10.30 4.43
CA LEU A 106 -17.79 -10.12 5.02
C LEU A 106 -17.85 -9.93 6.55
N SER A 107 -19.05 -10.01 7.15
CA SER A 107 -19.29 -9.69 8.56
C SER A 107 -18.59 -10.65 9.53
N GLY A 108 -18.37 -11.91 9.11
CA GLY A 108 -17.68 -12.94 9.90
C GLY A 108 -16.19 -13.10 9.58
N SER A 109 -15.60 -12.24 8.75
CA SER A 109 -14.19 -12.41 8.37
C SER A 109 -13.24 -12.00 9.50
N ASP A 110 -12.39 -12.94 9.95
CA ASP A 110 -11.32 -12.73 10.94
C ASP A 110 -10.17 -11.85 10.41
N ALA A 111 -10.38 -11.13 9.30
CA ALA A 111 -9.37 -10.32 8.65
C ALA A 111 -9.00 -9.05 9.44
N ALA A 112 -9.80 -8.66 10.43
CA ALA A 112 -9.56 -7.48 11.24
C ALA A 112 -8.21 -7.53 11.97
N ILE A 113 -7.52 -6.39 12.11
CA ILE A 113 -6.26 -6.30 12.85
C ILE A 113 -6.42 -6.77 14.31
N THR A 114 -7.61 -6.62 14.88
CA THR A 114 -7.91 -6.93 16.29
C THR A 114 -7.85 -8.42 16.61
N THR A 115 -8.05 -9.30 15.63
CA THR A 115 -8.01 -10.76 15.82
C THR A 115 -6.58 -11.31 15.77
N ARG A 116 -5.61 -10.52 15.28
CA ARG A 116 -4.23 -10.96 14.99
C ARG A 116 -3.26 -10.86 16.18
N GLY A 117 -3.78 -10.62 17.39
CA GLY A 117 -3.01 -10.55 18.63
C GLY A 117 -1.91 -9.47 18.61
N ILE A 118 -0.69 -9.82 19.01
CA ILE A 118 0.44 -8.89 19.11
C ILE A 118 1.18 -8.65 17.79
N THR A 119 0.92 -9.46 16.76
CA THR A 119 1.64 -9.41 15.47
C THR A 119 1.55 -8.02 14.82
N PRO A 120 0.37 -7.36 14.77
CA PRO A 120 0.25 -6.01 14.23
C PRO A 120 0.98 -4.94 15.04
N LEU A 121 1.31 -5.17 16.30
CA LEU A 121 2.11 -4.23 17.06
C LEU A 121 3.59 -4.38 16.69
N VAL A 122 4.10 -5.61 16.65
CA VAL A 122 5.50 -5.91 16.31
C VAL A 122 5.85 -5.43 14.91
N LEU A 123 5.00 -5.75 13.93
CA LEU A 123 5.21 -5.32 12.55
C LEU A 123 5.13 -3.79 12.42
N GLU A 124 4.28 -3.11 13.21
CA GLU A 124 4.24 -1.65 13.17
C GLU A 124 5.51 -1.01 13.72
N ILE A 125 6.05 -1.53 14.83
CA ILE A 125 7.34 -1.09 15.38
C ILE A 125 8.45 -1.28 14.35
N ALA A 126 8.48 -2.42 13.66
CA ALA A 126 9.41 -2.66 12.57
C ALA A 126 9.21 -1.65 11.43
N GLY A 127 7.96 -1.37 11.04
CA GLY A 127 7.60 -0.37 10.05
C GLY A 127 8.08 1.04 10.38
N VAL A 128 7.95 1.45 11.65
CA VAL A 128 8.49 2.73 12.13
C VAL A 128 10.01 2.76 12.01
N GLY A 129 10.69 1.68 12.42
CA GLY A 129 12.15 1.54 12.27
C GLY A 129 12.60 1.65 10.81
N LEU A 130 11.91 0.96 9.89
CA LEU A 130 12.16 1.04 8.45
C LEU A 130 11.88 2.44 7.89
N THR A 131 10.81 3.10 8.34
CA THR A 131 10.51 4.48 7.94
C THR A 131 11.62 5.44 8.36
N VAL A 132 12.07 5.35 9.61
CA VAL A 132 13.21 6.15 10.12
C VAL A 132 14.47 5.88 9.31
N TRP A 133 14.73 4.62 8.95
CA TRP A 133 15.85 4.25 8.10
C TRP A 133 15.74 4.86 6.69
N ILE A 134 14.56 4.76 6.03
CA ILE A 134 14.30 5.37 4.72
C ILE A 134 14.53 6.88 4.78
N VAL A 135 13.99 7.55 5.80
CA VAL A 135 14.12 9.00 6.00
C VAL A 135 15.59 9.40 6.16
N LYS A 136 16.36 8.68 6.99
CA LYS A 136 17.79 8.92 7.17
C LYS A 136 18.59 8.68 5.89
N ARG A 137 18.30 7.59 5.18
CA ARG A 137 18.99 7.20 3.93
C ARG A 137 18.68 8.15 2.76
N ASN A 138 17.57 8.87 2.81
CA ASN A 138 17.20 9.84 1.79
C ASN A 138 17.48 11.29 2.23
N GLN A 139 18.17 11.49 3.36
CA GLN A 139 18.47 12.80 3.94
C GLN A 139 17.20 13.68 4.06
N LEU A 140 16.09 13.11 4.51
CA LEU A 140 14.79 13.80 4.66
C LEU A 140 14.59 14.31 6.09
N GLN A 141 15.57 15.03 6.63
CA GLN A 141 15.57 15.44 8.05
C GLN A 141 15.05 16.85 8.28
N SER A 142 15.07 17.70 7.25
CA SER A 142 14.53 19.06 7.31
C SER A 142 13.13 19.16 6.71
N TRP A 143 12.36 20.14 7.16
CA TRP A 143 11.04 20.46 6.61
C TRP A 143 11.08 20.83 5.12
N GLU A 144 12.18 21.44 4.67
CA GLU A 144 12.39 21.81 3.26
C GLU A 144 12.55 20.57 2.38
N GLN A 145 13.31 19.58 2.85
CA GLN A 145 13.50 18.29 2.18
C GLN A 145 12.21 17.46 2.14
N LEU A 146 11.43 17.47 3.22
CA LEU A 146 10.11 16.83 3.23
C LEU A 146 9.13 17.51 2.28
N ARG A 147 9.19 18.84 2.20
CA ARG A 147 8.34 19.62 1.29
C ARG A 147 8.72 19.41 -0.17
N SER A 148 10.01 19.35 -0.51
CA SER A 148 10.43 19.01 -1.88
C SER A 148 10.01 17.58 -2.24
N TRP A 149 10.21 16.61 -1.34
CA TRP A 149 9.74 15.24 -1.54
C TRP A 149 8.22 15.16 -1.75
N SER A 150 7.42 15.90 -0.97
CA SER A 150 5.96 15.90 -1.15
C SER A 150 5.52 16.39 -2.54
N ARG A 151 6.33 17.20 -3.22
CA ARG A 151 6.09 17.69 -4.58
C ARG A 151 6.58 16.71 -5.64
N ASP A 152 7.79 16.17 -5.47
CA ASP A 152 8.48 15.41 -6.50
C ASP A 152 8.27 13.88 -6.39
N GLY A 153 7.97 13.38 -5.18
CA GLY A 153 7.63 11.99 -4.91
C GLY A 153 8.77 10.97 -5.06
N LYS A 154 10.00 11.42 -5.30
CA LYS A 154 11.17 10.57 -5.60
C LYS A 154 12.04 10.31 -4.36
N LEU A 155 12.61 9.11 -4.29
CA LEU A 155 13.58 8.70 -3.27
C LEU A 155 14.86 8.21 -3.96
N THR A 156 16.02 8.66 -3.48
CA THR A 156 17.34 8.45 -4.12
C THR A 156 18.22 7.43 -3.38
N PHE A 157 17.92 7.11 -2.12
CA PHE A 157 18.63 6.13 -1.28
C PHE A 157 20.17 6.26 -1.31
N GLN A 158 20.69 7.49 -1.23
CA GLN A 158 22.13 7.80 -1.21
C GLN A 158 22.75 7.62 0.18
#